data_AF-A0A925BRC1-F1
#
_entry.id   AF-A0A925BRC1-F1
#
_cell.length_a   1.000
_cell.length_b   1.000
_cell.length_c   1.000
_cell.angle_alpha   90.00
_cell.angle_beta   90.00
_cell.angle_gamma   90.00
#
_symmetry.space_group_name_H-M   'P 1'
#
loop_
_entity.id
_entity.type
_entity.pdbx_description
1 polymer ?
#
loop_
_entity_poly.entity_id
_entity_poly.type
_entity_poly.pdbx_seq_one_letter_code
_entity_poly.pdbx_strand_id
1 'polypeptide(L)' 'LPGCVADGETYQEAVQNVEVVIQQWIETAQELGRPIPEPKGRLLFA' A
#
# COMPACT_ATOMS: atom_id res chain seq x y z
N LEU A 1 1.33 -5.45 0.27
CA LEU A 1 -0.05 -5.63 -0.21
C LEU A 1 -0.02 -6.27 -1.60
N PRO A 2 -0.53 -7.49 -1.79
CA PRO A 2 -0.55 -8.11 -3.12
C PRO A 2 -1.44 -7.30 -4.05
N GLY A 3 -0.89 -6.82 -5.17
CA GLY A 3 -1.65 -6.11 -6.22
C GLY A 3 -2.04 -4.65 -5.90
N CYS A 4 -1.58 -4.07 -4.80
CA CYS A 4 -1.76 -2.64 -4.51
C CYS A 4 -0.66 -1.86 -5.24
N VAL A 5 -1.05 -1.06 -6.23
CA VAL A 5 -0.15 -0.24 -7.05
C VAL A 5 -0.78 1.14 -7.24
N ALA A 6 0.03 2.18 -7.18
CA ALA A 6 -0.35 3.53 -7.56
C ALA A 6 0.79 4.14 -8.38
N ASP A 7 0.42 4.96 -9.36
CA ASP A 7 1.32 5.69 -10.23
C ASP A 7 1.09 7.21 -10.08
N GLY A 8 2.00 7.98 -10.66
CA GLY A 8 1.92 9.43 -10.71
C GLY A 8 2.94 9.99 -11.69
N GLU A 9 2.71 11.21 -12.18
CA GLU A 9 3.58 11.90 -13.14
C GLU A 9 4.95 12.22 -12.54
N THR A 10 5.03 12.33 -11.22
CA THR A 10 6.27 12.53 -10.47
C THR A 10 6.43 11.49 -9.39
N TYR A 11 7.67 11.30 -8.93
CA TYR A 11 7.95 10.45 -7.78
C TYR A 11 7.13 10.84 -6.54
N GLN A 12 7.01 12.13 -6.25
CA GLN A 12 6.25 12.60 -5.09
C GLN A 12 4.77 12.31 -5.24
N GLU A 13 4.21 12.49 -6.43
CA GLU A 13 2.81 12.17 -6.71
C GLU A 13 2.56 10.66 -6.60
N ALA A 14 3.43 9.82 -7.18
CA ALA A 14 3.32 8.38 -7.06
C ALA A 14 3.34 7.92 -5.58
N VAL A 15 4.20 8.53 -4.75
CA VAL A 15 4.26 8.26 -3.31
C VAL A 15 2.96 8.69 -2.61
N GLN A 16 2.47 9.90 -2.88
CA GLN A 16 1.21 10.39 -2.30
C GLN A 16 0.03 9.49 -2.70
N ASN A 17 -0.06 9.12 -3.96
CA ASN A 17 -1.10 8.25 -4.48
C ASN A 17 -1.02 6.86 -3.83
N VAL A 18 0.19 6.31 -3.62
CA VAL A 18 0.34 5.01 -2.97
C VAL A 18 -0.14 5.04 -1.52
N GLU A 19 0.08 6.12 -0.78
CA GLU A 19 -0.41 6.26 0.60
C GLU A 19 -1.95 6.20 0.66
N VAL A 20 -2.63 6.84 -0.29
CA VAL A 20 -4.09 6.82 -0.41
C VAL A 20 -4.59 5.42 -0.75
N VAL A 21 -4.01 4.77 -1.77
CA VAL A 21 -4.43 3.44 -2.21
C VAL A 21 -4.19 2.39 -1.13
N ILE A 22 -3.11 2.51 -0.34
CA ILE A 22 -2.85 1.63 0.81
C ILE A 22 -4.00 1.72 1.82
N GLN A 23 -4.46 2.93 2.17
CA GLN A 23 -5.57 3.10 3.12
C GLN A 23 -6.86 2.48 2.60
N GLN A 24 -7.20 2.76 1.33
CA GLN A 24 -8.40 2.20 0.70
C GLN A 24 -8.35 0.67 0.63
N TRP A 25 -7.18 0.11 0.28
CA TRP A 25 -7.01 -1.34 0.25
C TRP A 25 -7.22 -1.96 1.64
N ILE A 26 -6.70 -1.33 2.69
CA ILE A 26 -6.86 -1.81 4.07
C ILE A 26 -8.32 -1.76 4.48
N GLU A 27 -9.01 -0.65 4.25
CA GLU A 27 -10.43 -0.50 4.54
C GLU A 27 -11.26 -1.58 3.82
N THR A 28 -11.06 -1.73 2.51
CA THR A 28 -11.73 -2.78 1.73
C THR A 28 -11.38 -4.20 2.23
N ALA A 29 -10.13 -4.44 2.63
CA ALA A 29 -9.73 -5.73 3.18
C ALA A 29 -10.45 -6.02 4.50
N GLN A 30 -10.64 -5.02 5.36
CA GLN A 30 -11.40 -5.15 6.61
C GLN A 30 -12.88 -5.45 6.33
N GLU A 31 -13.51 -4.70 5.43
CA GLU A 31 -14.91 -4.91 5.03
C GLU A 31 -15.16 -6.30 4.45
N LEU A 32 -14.21 -6.80 3.65
CA LEU A 32 -14.28 -8.13 3.05
C LEU A 32 -13.81 -9.25 3.99
N GLY A 33 -13.38 -8.94 5.21
CA GLY A 33 -12.83 -9.92 6.15
C GLY A 33 -11.55 -10.62 5.63
N ARG A 34 -10.80 -9.97 4.73
CA ARG A 34 -9.55 -10.50 4.18
C ARG A 34 -8.42 -10.31 5.19
N PRO A 35 -7.51 -11.29 5.32
CA PRO A 35 -6.35 -11.14 6.19
C PRO A 35 -5.43 -10.04 5.67
N ILE A 36 -5.12 -9.07 6.53
CA ILE A 36 -4.19 -7.99 6.23
C ILE A 36 -2.77 -8.51 6.50
N PRO A 37 -1.86 -8.48 5.52
CA PRO A 37 -0.49 -8.94 5.72
C PRO A 37 0.26 -7.98 6.65
N GLU A 38 1.03 -8.54 7.59
CA GLU A 38 1.87 -7.74 8.47
C GLU A 38 3.01 -7.04 7.70
N PRO A 39 3.32 -5.77 8.01
CA PRO A 39 4.42 -5.06 7.39
C PRO A 39 5.74 -5.75 7.72
N LYS A 40 6.47 -6.19 6.69
CA LYS A 40 7.76 -6.90 6.84
C LYS A 40 8.93 -6.01 7.32
N GLY A 41 8.65 -4.77 7.71
CA GLY A 41 9.67 -3.77 8.05
C GLY A 41 10.47 -3.27 6.85
N ARG A 42 11.37 -2.32 7.09
CA ARG A 42 12.33 -1.85 6.09
C ARG A 42 13.46 -2.87 5.99
N LEU A 43 13.84 -3.30 4.79
CA LEU A 43 15.10 -4.00 4.60
C LEU A 43 16.21 -3.00 4.96
N LEU A 44 16.78 -3.17 6.16
CA LEU A 44 18.00 -2.50 6.58
C LEU A 44 19.18 -3.15 5.84
N PHE A 45 19.37 -2.76 4.58
CA PHE A 45 20.53 -3.03 3.70
C PHE A 45 20.94 -4.49 3.43
N ALA A 46 21.14 -4.80 2.16
CA ALA A 46 22.25 -5.61 1.65
C ALA A 46 22.57 -5.15 0.23
#